data_AF-A0AAJ0DGP7-F1
#
_entry.id   AF-A0AAJ0DGP7-F1
#
_cell.length_a   1.000
_cell.length_b   1.000
_cell.length_c   1.000
_cell.angle_alpha   90.00
_cell.angle_beta   90.00
_cell.angle_gamma   90.00
#
_symmetry.space_group_name_H-M   'P 1'
#
loop_
_entity.id
_entity.type
_entity.pdbx_description
1 polymer ?
#
loop_
_entity_poly.entity_id
_entity_poly.type
_entity_poly.pdbx_seq_one_letter_code
_entity_poly.pdbx_strand_id
1 'polypeptide(L)'
;MPLSEADRRLRIVQLCCWVPAFALLVPAAVTSRHVYFAMGTIPMSFSSIHALVLLYAGPKSPGINVALDLFFAVFLMSFMIPHWIGTDMGWGWGWHRSAVLNTFATMPMIVNFCIHTFFTLHNFSFSSIMGCSTCPHCQREVPKRDLRLLWDMTPGGSGSNSSVHSAATKQTYVKLPAAEYTEGDQENGMVMVEAKEGEDEGTPRASVEDESARLL
;
A
#
# COMPACT_ATOMS: atom_id res chain seq x y z
N MET A 1 -8.59 -0.07 -4.42
CA MET A 1 -8.35 -1.42 -3.86
C MET A 1 -8.43 -1.33 -2.35
N PRO A 2 -9.18 -2.20 -1.67
CA PRO A 2 -9.15 -2.27 -0.22
C PRO A 2 -7.73 -2.63 0.25
N LEU A 3 -7.28 -2.02 1.34
CA LEU A 3 -6.01 -2.38 1.97
C LEU A 3 -6.07 -3.83 2.45
N SER A 4 -4.98 -4.58 2.25
CA SER A 4 -4.83 -5.90 2.86
C SER A 4 -4.95 -5.79 4.39
N GLU A 5 -5.51 -6.81 5.03
CA GLU A 5 -5.59 -6.89 6.50
C GLU A 5 -4.21 -6.73 7.14
N ALA A 6 -3.18 -7.32 6.54
CA ALA A 6 -1.80 -7.20 7.01
C ALA A 6 -1.29 -5.75 6.92
N ASP A 7 -1.55 -5.06 5.81
CA ASP A 7 -1.15 -3.67 5.61
C ASP A 7 -1.85 -2.76 6.63
N ARG A 8 -3.15 -2.99 6.88
CA ARG A 8 -3.92 -2.24 7.88
C ARG A 8 -3.30 -2.38 9.27
N ARG A 9 -2.93 -3.61 9.67
CA ARG A 9 -2.27 -3.87 10.96
C ARG A 9 -0.92 -3.19 11.07
N LEU A 10 -0.09 -3.23 10.02
CA LEU A 10 1.21 -2.56 10.01
C LEU A 10 1.08 -1.03 10.13
N ARG A 11 0.08 -0.42 9.48
CA ARG A 11 -0.21 1.01 9.61
C ARG A 11 -0.69 1.40 11.02
N ILE A 12 -1.47 0.54 11.69
CA ILE A 12 -1.86 0.73 13.09
C ILE A 12 -0.64 0.64 14.02
N VAL A 13 0.24 -0.35 13.83
CA VAL A 13 1.48 -0.47 14.60
C VAL A 13 2.35 0.79 14.42
N GLN A 14 2.48 1.28 13.19
CA GLN A 14 3.17 2.52 12.86
C GLN A 14 2.60 3.74 13.62
N LEU A 15 1.27 3.86 13.74
CA LEU A 15 0.62 4.89 14.54
C LEU A 15 0.90 4.70 16.05
N CYS A 16 0.79 3.48 16.55
CA CYS A 16 1.07 3.15 17.95
C CYS A 16 2.53 3.40 18.33
N CYS A 17 3.48 3.23 17.40
CA CYS A 17 4.90 3.51 17.61
C CYS A 17 5.21 5.01 17.80
N TRP A 18 4.34 5.91 17.33
CA TRP A 18 4.55 7.35 17.48
C TRP A 18 4.45 7.81 18.94
N VAL A 19 3.52 7.26 19.71
CA VAL A 19 3.32 7.62 21.13
C VAL A 19 4.57 7.35 21.98
N PRO A 20 5.16 6.13 22.00
CA PRO A 20 6.38 5.87 22.74
C PRO A 20 7.58 6.61 22.13
N ALA A 21 7.63 6.80 20.80
CA ALA A 21 8.67 7.60 20.17
C ALA A 21 8.67 9.02 20.71
N PHE A 22 7.52 9.69 20.70
CA PHE A 22 7.38 11.05 21.19
C PHE A 22 7.71 11.14 22.69
N ALA A 23 7.19 10.22 23.49
CA ALA A 23 7.41 10.18 24.93
C ALA A 23 8.87 9.95 25.31
N LEU A 24 9.64 9.20 24.52
CA LEU A 24 11.06 8.91 24.80
C LEU A 24 12.03 9.90 24.13
N LEU A 25 11.73 10.32 22.90
CA LEU A 25 12.60 11.23 22.12
C LEU A 25 12.66 12.63 22.75
N VAL A 26 11.55 13.15 23.29
CA VAL A 26 11.53 14.51 23.87
C VAL A 26 12.40 14.60 25.14
N PRO A 27 12.25 13.73 26.16
CA PRO A 27 13.16 13.74 27.31
C PRO A 27 14.61 13.45 26.94
N ALA A 28 14.86 12.56 25.98
CA ALA A 28 16.20 12.27 25.50
C ALA A 28 16.85 13.49 24.81
N ALA A 29 16.08 14.27 24.05
CA ALA A 29 16.54 15.52 23.45
C ALA A 29 16.91 16.56 24.51
N VAL A 30 16.05 16.73 25.53
CA VAL A 30 16.25 17.70 26.62
C VAL A 30 17.49 17.35 27.45
N THR A 31 17.65 16.07 27.81
CA THR A 31 18.78 15.61 28.63
C THR A 31 20.11 15.64 27.89
N SER A 32 20.10 15.31 26.60
CA SER A 32 21.32 15.26 25.77
C SER A 32 21.75 16.61 25.22
N ARG A 33 20.91 17.66 25.32
CA ARG A 33 21.13 18.99 24.70
C ARG A 33 21.42 18.93 23.19
N HIS A 34 21.03 17.85 22.53
CA HIS A 34 21.25 17.61 21.11
C HIS A 34 19.92 17.62 20.37
N VAL A 35 19.76 18.59 19.46
CA VAL A 35 18.54 18.82 18.70
C VAL A 35 18.22 17.66 17.75
N TYR A 36 19.23 16.89 17.33
CA TYR A 36 19.10 15.75 16.42
C TYR A 36 18.05 14.74 16.86
N PHE A 37 17.91 14.54 18.17
CA PHE A 37 16.96 13.60 18.76
C PHE A 37 15.51 14.06 18.59
N ALA A 38 15.26 15.36 18.76
CA ALA A 38 13.95 15.96 18.52
C ALA A 38 13.61 15.97 17.03
N MET A 39 14.59 16.13 16.14
CA MET A 39 14.34 16.15 14.69
C MET A 39 13.78 14.83 14.17
N GLY A 40 14.10 13.69 14.80
CA GLY A 40 13.51 12.38 14.48
C GLY A 40 12.00 12.29 14.73
N THR A 41 11.41 13.15 15.57
CA THR A 41 9.95 13.19 15.79
C THR A 41 9.19 13.75 14.59
N ILE A 42 9.83 14.57 13.76
CA ILE A 42 9.24 15.19 12.57
C ILE A 42 8.87 14.13 11.52
N PRO A 43 9.81 13.28 11.01
CA PRO A 43 9.47 12.22 10.07
C PRO A 43 8.45 11.25 10.64
N MET A 44 8.54 10.92 11.94
CA MET A 44 7.57 10.06 12.62
C MET A 44 6.17 10.67 12.59
N SER A 45 6.02 11.97 12.87
CA SER A 45 4.71 12.63 12.89
C SER A 45 4.07 12.68 11.50
N PHE A 46 4.85 13.05 10.47
CA PHE A 46 4.36 13.01 9.09
C PHE A 46 4.00 11.59 8.63
N SER A 47 4.81 10.61 9.02
CA SER A 47 4.58 9.19 8.75
C SER A 47 3.29 8.68 9.40
N SER A 48 3.00 9.06 10.65
CA SER A 48 1.75 8.72 11.34
C SER A 48 0.53 9.40 10.73
N ILE A 49 0.64 10.67 10.33
CA ILE A 49 -0.42 11.38 9.59
C ILE A 49 -0.68 10.65 8.27
N HIS A 50 0.37 10.26 7.54
CA HIS A 50 0.24 9.50 6.30
C HIS A 50 -0.45 8.14 6.54
N ALA A 51 -0.08 7.42 7.59
CA ALA A 51 -0.75 6.17 7.97
C ALA A 51 -2.24 6.38 8.28
N LEU A 52 -2.60 7.43 9.02
CA LEU A 52 -3.99 7.81 9.29
C LEU A 52 -4.75 8.12 7.99
N VAL A 53 -4.17 8.94 7.11
CA VAL A 53 -4.79 9.28 5.82
C VAL A 53 -5.06 8.01 5.01
N LEU A 54 -4.12 7.06 4.98
CA LEU A 54 -4.32 5.78 4.29
C LEU A 54 -5.40 4.91 4.96
N LEU A 55 -5.50 4.91 6.29
CA LEU A 55 -6.52 4.15 7.01
C LEU A 55 -7.94 4.70 6.79
N TYR A 56 -8.11 6.02 6.77
CA TYR A 56 -9.43 6.66 6.63
C TYR A 56 -9.85 6.91 5.19
N ALA A 57 -8.94 7.42 4.35
CA ALA A 57 -9.25 7.80 2.96
C ALA A 57 -8.93 6.69 1.95
N GLY A 58 -8.18 5.65 2.37
CA GLY A 58 -7.73 4.60 1.48
C GLY A 58 -6.58 5.03 0.54
N PRO A 59 -6.00 4.06 -0.20
CA PRO A 59 -4.90 4.35 -1.12
C PRO A 59 -5.40 5.06 -2.39
N LYS A 60 -4.93 6.29 -2.65
CA LYS A 60 -5.29 7.06 -3.86
C LYS A 60 -4.58 6.56 -5.11
N SER A 61 -3.26 6.39 -5.03
CA SER A 61 -2.47 5.81 -6.12
C SER A 61 -1.29 5.00 -5.56
N PRO A 62 -0.97 3.83 -6.15
CA PRO A 62 0.11 2.98 -5.66
C PRO A 62 1.47 3.67 -5.78
N GLY A 63 1.72 4.41 -6.87
CA GLY A 63 2.99 5.10 -7.10
C GLY A 63 3.30 6.17 -6.07
N ILE A 64 2.32 7.01 -5.71
CA ILE A 64 2.51 8.05 -4.69
C ILE A 64 2.78 7.43 -3.32
N ASN A 65 2.05 6.37 -2.95
CA ASN A 65 2.24 5.71 -1.66
C ASN A 65 3.66 5.12 -1.53
N VAL A 66 4.16 4.47 -2.59
CA VAL A 66 5.53 3.94 -2.63
C VAL A 66 6.57 5.06 -2.55
N ALA A 67 6.36 6.16 -3.28
CA ALA A 67 7.26 7.31 -3.23
C ALA A 67 7.31 7.93 -1.82
N LEU A 68 6.16 8.05 -1.15
CA LEU A 68 6.06 8.54 0.23
C LEU A 68 6.70 7.58 1.23
N ASP A 69 6.44 6.27 1.11
CA ASP A 69 7.07 5.27 1.98
C ASP A 69 8.60 5.26 1.81
N LEU A 70 9.11 5.35 0.58
CA LEU A 70 10.54 5.48 0.30
C LEU A 70 11.10 6.79 0.88
N PHE A 71 10.39 7.91 0.69
CA PHE A 71 10.79 9.21 1.25
C PHE A 71 10.92 9.14 2.77
N PHE A 72 9.93 8.58 3.48
CA PHE A 72 10.00 8.43 4.93
C PHE A 72 11.11 7.48 5.37
N ALA A 73 11.34 6.37 4.66
CA ALA A 73 12.44 5.45 4.96
C ALA A 73 13.81 6.15 4.86
N VAL A 74 14.07 6.86 3.76
CA VAL A 74 15.32 7.61 3.54
C VAL A 74 15.46 8.73 4.58
N PHE A 75 14.38 9.45 4.88
CA PHE A 75 14.40 10.55 5.82
C PHE A 75 14.66 10.07 7.25
N LEU A 76 14.03 8.99 7.70
CA LEU A 76 14.32 8.35 9.00
C LEU A 76 15.77 7.87 9.08
N MET A 77 16.26 7.20 8.04
CA MET A 77 17.64 6.71 7.98
C MET A 77 18.66 7.86 8.05
N SER A 78 18.34 8.98 7.39
CA SER A 78 19.18 10.19 7.40
C SER A 78 19.32 10.82 8.79
N PHE A 79 18.36 10.61 9.71
CA PHE A 79 18.48 11.05 11.11
C PHE A 79 19.12 9.99 12.01
N MET A 80 18.87 8.71 11.76
CA MET A 80 19.45 7.62 12.54
C MET A 80 20.97 7.51 12.35
N ILE A 81 21.48 7.65 11.11
CA ILE A 81 22.91 7.49 10.84
C ILE A 81 23.75 8.53 11.61
N PRO A 82 23.50 9.85 11.51
CA PRO A 82 24.26 10.84 12.29
C PRO A 82 24.08 10.66 13.80
N HIS A 83 22.90 10.20 14.24
CA HIS A 83 22.65 9.93 15.64
C HIS A 83 23.56 8.81 16.17
N TRP A 84 23.67 7.69 15.45
CA TRP A 84 24.55 6.58 15.84
C TRP A 84 26.02 6.97 15.79
N ILE A 85 26.45 7.68 14.74
CA ILE A 85 27.83 8.18 14.62
C ILE A 85 28.16 9.15 15.77
N GLY A 86 27.27 10.10 16.05
CA GLY A 86 27.46 11.06 17.15
C GLY A 86 27.46 10.40 18.53
N THR A 87 26.75 9.28 18.67
CA THR A 87 26.81 8.46 19.89
C THR A 87 28.18 7.81 19.99
N ASP A 88 28.68 7.12 18.97
CA ASP A 88 29.99 6.44 19.00
C ASP A 88 31.17 7.39 19.26
N MET A 89 31.14 8.59 18.66
CA MET A 89 32.22 9.58 18.81
C MET A 89 32.29 10.26 20.18
N GLY A 90 31.40 9.92 21.11
CA GLY A 90 31.43 10.47 22.47
C GLY A 90 31.19 11.99 22.52
N TRP A 91 30.50 12.56 21.53
CA TRP A 91 30.25 14.01 21.42
C TRP A 91 29.38 14.60 22.55
N GLY A 92 28.94 13.80 23.52
CA GLY A 92 28.22 14.22 24.71
C GLY A 92 28.93 13.82 26.01
N TRP A 93 29.08 14.77 26.93
CA TRP A 93 29.40 14.53 28.34
C TRP A 93 28.27 13.71 28.99
N GLY A 94 28.40 12.38 29.09
CA GLY A 94 27.41 11.56 29.81
C GLY A 94 27.08 10.18 29.23
N TRP A 95 27.94 9.62 28.37
CA TRP A 95 27.77 8.33 27.69
C TRP A 95 27.08 7.24 28.53
N HIS A 96 27.51 7.04 29.78
CA HIS A 96 27.01 5.97 30.63
C HIS A 96 25.56 6.14 31.09
N ARG A 97 25.04 7.37 31.22
CA ARG A 97 23.68 7.59 31.75
C ARG A 97 22.62 7.69 30.67
N SER A 98 22.98 8.19 29.49
CA SER A 98 22.02 8.44 28.40
C SER A 98 21.99 7.34 27.33
N ALA A 99 22.99 6.45 27.27
CA ALA A 99 23.06 5.40 26.24
C ALA A 99 21.85 4.45 26.24
N VAL A 100 21.37 4.08 27.42
CA VAL A 100 20.20 3.20 27.57
C VAL A 100 18.93 3.90 27.06
N LEU A 101 18.71 5.14 27.48
CA LEU A 101 17.57 5.95 27.04
C LEU A 101 17.59 6.18 25.52
N ASN A 102 18.76 6.49 24.97
CA ASN A 102 18.93 6.72 23.54
C ASN A 102 18.60 5.47 22.72
N THR A 103 19.12 4.31 23.14
CA THR A 103 18.81 3.03 22.49
C THR A 103 17.31 2.78 22.46
N PHE A 104 16.62 2.91 23.60
CA PHE A 104 15.17 2.70 23.66
C PHE A 104 14.37 3.69 22.83
N ALA A 105 14.81 4.95 22.77
CA ALA A 105 14.10 5.96 21.99
C ALA A 105 14.29 5.81 20.47
N THR A 106 15.38 5.17 20.03
CA THR A 106 15.57 4.82 18.60
C THR A 106 14.76 3.58 18.17
N MET A 107 14.32 2.73 19.10
CA MET A 107 13.57 1.51 18.77
C MET A 107 12.28 1.78 17.96
N PRO A 108 11.40 2.72 18.37
CA PRO A 108 10.24 3.08 17.55
C PRO A 108 10.59 3.62 16.16
N MET A 109 11.70 4.35 16.04
CA MET A 109 12.17 4.86 14.73
C MET A 109 12.63 3.72 13.83
N ILE A 110 13.37 2.75 14.36
CA ILE A 110 13.80 1.54 13.65
C ILE A 110 12.58 0.76 13.15
N VAL A 111 11.59 0.53 14.02
CA VAL A 111 10.35 -0.16 13.65
C VAL A 111 9.65 0.58 12.52
N ASN A 112 9.52 1.90 12.60
CA ASN A 112 8.87 2.70 11.55
C ASN A 112 9.64 2.65 10.22
N PHE A 113 10.97 2.71 10.27
CA PHE A 113 11.84 2.54 9.12
C PHE A 113 11.65 1.16 8.47
N CYS A 114 11.61 0.09 9.27
CA CYS A 114 11.38 -1.27 8.78
C CYS A 114 10.02 -1.42 8.08
N ILE A 115 8.97 -0.80 8.62
CA ILE A 115 7.62 -0.83 8.02
C ILE A 115 7.62 -0.13 6.64
N HIS A 116 8.19 1.08 6.55
CA HIS A 116 8.30 1.79 5.27
C HIS A 116 9.16 1.05 4.26
N THR A 117 10.27 0.46 4.70
CA THR A 117 11.15 -0.36 3.86
C THR A 117 10.42 -1.61 3.37
N PHE A 118 9.65 -2.28 4.24
CA PHE A 118 8.82 -3.42 3.87
C PHE A 118 7.82 -3.05 2.78
N PHE A 119 7.06 -1.97 2.94
CA PHE A 119 6.11 -1.53 1.91
C PHE A 119 6.81 -1.18 0.60
N THR A 120 7.94 -0.48 0.68
CA THR A 120 8.74 -0.12 -0.50
C THR A 120 9.19 -1.38 -1.25
N LEU A 121 9.83 -2.31 -0.56
CA LEU A 121 10.33 -3.57 -1.14
C LEU A 121 9.21 -4.46 -1.65
N HIS A 122 8.10 -4.57 -0.92
CA HIS A 122 6.95 -5.38 -1.34
C HIS A 122 6.37 -4.88 -2.67
N ASN A 123 6.19 -3.56 -2.80
CA ASN A 123 5.68 -2.96 -4.03
C ASN A 123 6.70 -2.99 -5.19
N PHE A 124 8.00 -2.84 -4.90
CA PHE A 124 9.06 -2.97 -5.89
C PHE A 124 9.21 -4.42 -6.38
N SER A 125 9.18 -5.40 -5.48
CA SER A 125 9.26 -6.82 -5.83
C SER A 125 8.11 -7.23 -6.75
N PHE A 126 6.89 -6.82 -6.41
CA PHE A 126 5.72 -7.10 -7.24
C PHE A 126 5.80 -6.43 -8.63
N SER A 127 6.22 -5.15 -8.68
CA SER A 127 6.31 -4.40 -9.93
C SER A 127 7.48 -4.82 -10.81
N SER A 128 8.63 -5.18 -10.22
CA SER A 128 9.84 -5.55 -10.94
C SER A 128 9.81 -7.01 -11.41
N ILE A 129 9.11 -7.90 -10.69
CA ILE A 129 8.93 -9.30 -11.09
C ILE A 129 7.79 -9.41 -12.11
N MET A 130 6.70 -8.65 -11.96
CA MET A 130 5.56 -8.68 -12.89
C MET A 130 5.66 -7.61 -13.99
N GLY A 131 6.74 -7.63 -14.77
CA GLY A 131 6.86 -6.83 -16.00
C GLY A 131 5.70 -7.01 -17.01
N CYS A 132 4.84 -8.00 -16.78
CA CYS A 132 3.58 -8.24 -17.47
C CYS A 132 2.42 -7.59 -16.70
N SER A 133 1.68 -6.71 -17.38
CA SER A 133 0.38 -6.22 -16.91
C SER A 133 -0.61 -7.38 -16.94
N THR A 134 -0.60 -8.23 -15.91
CA THR A 134 -1.61 -9.25 -15.69
C THR A 134 -2.81 -8.61 -15.02
N CYS A 135 -3.97 -8.69 -15.67
CA CYS A 135 -5.22 -8.16 -15.10
C CYS A 135 -5.47 -8.84 -13.73
N PRO A 136 -5.69 -8.07 -12.64
CA PRO A 136 -5.90 -8.65 -11.31
C PRO A 136 -7.18 -9.50 -11.22
N HIS A 137 -8.08 -9.37 -12.20
CA HIS A 137 -9.33 -10.14 -12.27
C HIS A 137 -9.21 -11.44 -13.08
N CYS A 138 -8.19 -11.56 -13.94
CA CYS A 138 -8.10 -12.67 -14.91
C CYS A 138 -6.75 -13.38 -14.91
N GLN A 139 -5.73 -12.85 -14.22
CA GLN A 139 -4.33 -13.31 -14.30
C GLN A 139 -3.80 -13.52 -15.74
N ARG A 140 -4.47 -12.93 -16.73
CA ARG A 140 -4.09 -13.04 -18.14
C ARG A 140 -3.25 -11.81 -18.49
N GLU A 141 -2.09 -12.06 -19.10
CA GLU A 141 -1.19 -11.00 -19.55
C GLU A 141 -1.91 -10.16 -20.61
N VAL A 142 -2.08 -8.87 -20.36
CA VAL A 142 -2.64 -7.93 -21.35
C VAL A 142 -1.46 -7.40 -22.18
N PRO A 143 -1.39 -7.70 -23.49
CA PRO A 143 -0.30 -7.22 -24.33
C PRO A 143 -0.27 -5.69 -24.36
N LYS A 144 0.86 -5.08 -24.01
CA LYS A 144 1.06 -3.62 -23.96
C LYS A 144 0.89 -2.89 -25.31
N ARG A 145 0.58 -3.59 -26.41
CA ARG A 145 0.57 -3.02 -27.77
C ARG A 145 -0.77 -2.44 -28.24
N ASP A 146 -1.92 -2.78 -27.64
CA ASP A 146 -3.23 -2.39 -28.22
C ASP A 146 -4.05 -1.38 -27.39
N LEU A 147 -3.59 -0.97 -26.21
CA LEU A 147 -4.34 -0.03 -25.35
C LEU A 147 -4.43 1.40 -25.92
N ARG A 148 -3.57 1.75 -26.88
CA ARG A 148 -3.66 3.03 -27.60
C ARG A 148 -4.72 3.02 -28.70
N LEU A 149 -5.13 1.84 -29.19
CA LEU A 149 -6.22 1.69 -30.16
C LEU A 149 -7.59 1.48 -29.51
N LEU A 150 -7.62 0.93 -28.28
CA LEU A 150 -8.88 0.64 -27.58
C LEU A 150 -9.55 1.89 -26.97
N TRP A 151 -8.80 2.99 -26.77
CA TRP A 151 -9.38 4.26 -26.30
C TRP A 151 -10.12 5.03 -27.42
N ASP A 152 -9.77 4.78 -28.68
CA ASP A 152 -10.39 5.41 -29.86
C ASP A 152 -11.73 4.76 -30.27
N MET A 153 -12.18 3.70 -29.58
CA MET A 153 -13.44 3.01 -29.88
C MET A 153 -14.60 3.38 -28.94
N THR A 154 -14.49 4.48 -28.18
CA THR A 154 -15.67 5.01 -27.47
C THR A 154 -16.64 5.62 -28.49
N PRO A 155 -17.88 5.09 -28.64
CA PRO A 155 -18.86 5.65 -29.57
C PRO A 155 -19.45 6.92 -28.93
N GLY A 156 -18.81 8.06 -29.16
CA GLY A 156 -19.30 9.35 -28.65
C GLY A 156 -18.45 10.58 -29.01
N GLY A 157 -17.26 10.42 -29.58
CA GLY A 157 -16.42 11.52 -30.03
C GLY A 157 -16.83 12.06 -31.39
N SER A 158 -17.66 13.10 -31.39
CA SER A 158 -17.96 13.95 -32.56
C SER A 158 -16.67 14.46 -33.22
N GLY A 159 -16.71 14.53 -34.55
CA GLY A 159 -15.54 14.55 -35.42
C GLY A 159 -14.57 15.71 -35.25
N SER A 160 -13.31 15.43 -35.56
CA SER A 160 -12.47 16.39 -36.27
C SER A 160 -11.59 15.64 -37.27
N ASN A 161 -11.76 15.99 -38.53
CA ASN A 161 -10.99 15.45 -39.63
C ASN A 161 -9.54 15.88 -39.49
N SER A 162 -8.63 14.92 -39.36
CA SER A 162 -7.22 15.12 -39.66
C SER A 162 -6.73 13.89 -40.42
N SER A 163 -6.84 14.01 -41.74
CA SER A 163 -5.98 13.31 -42.67
C SER A 163 -4.52 13.45 -42.23
N VAL A 164 -3.73 12.37 -42.33
CA VAL A 164 -2.47 12.34 -43.12
C VAL A 164 -1.58 11.15 -42.71
N HIS A 165 -1.16 10.42 -43.74
CA HIS A 165 -0.07 9.44 -43.86
C HIS A 165 -0.15 8.07 -43.17
N SER A 166 -0.80 7.17 -43.91
CA SER A 166 -0.51 5.75 -44.07
C SER A 166 1.00 5.45 -44.14
N ALA A 167 1.52 4.74 -43.15
CA ALA A 167 2.76 3.97 -43.24
C ALA A 167 2.40 2.49 -43.08
N ALA A 168 2.60 1.74 -44.16
CA ALA A 168 2.30 0.33 -44.30
C ALA A 168 2.93 -0.51 -43.18
N THR A 169 2.11 -0.91 -42.20
CA THR A 169 2.47 -1.95 -41.24
C THR A 169 1.84 -3.25 -41.72
N LYS A 170 2.71 -4.18 -42.16
CA LYS A 170 2.34 -5.56 -42.52
C LYS A 170 1.53 -6.19 -41.39
N GLN A 171 0.25 -6.43 -41.63
CA GLN A 171 -0.57 -7.32 -40.81
C GLN A 171 -0.08 -8.75 -41.01
N THR A 172 0.73 -9.23 -40.07
CA THR A 172 1.01 -10.65 -39.92
C THR A 172 -0.24 -11.29 -39.34
N TYR A 173 -1.07 -11.89 -40.19
CA TYR A 173 -2.16 -12.75 -39.75
C TYR A 173 -1.58 -13.96 -39.03
N VAL A 174 -1.69 -13.98 -37.70
CA VAL A 174 -1.44 -15.18 -36.90
C VAL A 174 -2.62 -16.10 -37.12
N LYS A 175 -2.40 -17.16 -37.89
CA LYS A 175 -3.33 -18.27 -38.13
C LYS A 175 -3.56 -19.00 -36.80
N LEU A 176 -4.65 -18.69 -36.11
CA LEU A 176 -5.11 -19.47 -34.97
C LEU A 176 -5.44 -20.91 -35.45
N PRO A 177 -5.00 -21.95 -34.74
CA PRO A 177 -5.39 -23.32 -35.07
C PRO A 177 -6.91 -23.43 -34.93
N ALA A 178 -7.54 -23.98 -35.98
CA ALA A 178 -8.96 -24.25 -36.00
C ALA A 178 -9.29 -25.18 -34.81
N ALA A 179 -10.12 -24.68 -33.90
CA ALA A 179 -10.75 -25.53 -32.90
C ALA A 179 -11.67 -26.48 -33.66
N GLU A 180 -11.35 -27.76 -33.57
CA GLU A 180 -12.13 -28.88 -34.07
C GLU A 180 -13.45 -28.92 -33.29
N TYR A 181 -14.51 -28.39 -33.91
CA TYR A 181 -15.88 -28.56 -33.42
C TYR A 181 -16.36 -29.95 -33.82
N THR A 182 -16.41 -30.85 -32.85
CA THR A 182 -17.12 -32.13 -32.99
C THR A 182 -18.62 -31.86 -32.95
N GLU A 183 -19.28 -32.00 -34.11
CA GLU A 183 -20.72 -32.24 -34.22
C GLU A 183 -21.06 -33.55 -33.49
N GLY A 184 -21.98 -33.47 -32.53
CA GLY A 184 -22.45 -34.64 -31.79
C GLY A 184 -23.68 -34.33 -30.95
N ASP A 185 -24.82 -34.71 -31.50
CA ASP A 185 -26.10 -35.03 -30.85
C ASP A 185 -26.94 -33.93 -30.19
N GLN A 186 -27.92 -33.55 -31.00
CA GLN A 186 -29.15 -32.86 -30.71
C GLN A 186 -30.13 -33.84 -30.03
N GLU A 187 -30.29 -33.76 -28.71
CA GLU A 187 -31.47 -34.32 -28.05
C GLU A 187 -32.03 -33.36 -26.99
N ASN A 188 -33.35 -33.35 -26.95
CA ASN A 188 -34.22 -32.38 -26.29
C ASN A 188 -33.94 -32.20 -24.79
N GLY A 189 -33.90 -30.95 -24.35
CA GLY A 189 -33.87 -30.60 -22.93
C GLY A 189 -34.21 -29.14 -22.70
N MET A 190 -35.50 -28.79 -22.82
CA MET A 190 -36.02 -27.49 -22.38
C MET A 190 -35.94 -27.44 -20.85
N VAL A 191 -34.86 -26.89 -20.30
CA VAL A 191 -34.71 -26.66 -18.86
C VAL A 191 -35.20 -25.24 -18.55
N MET A 192 -36.37 -25.19 -17.94
CA MET A 192 -36.94 -24.01 -17.30
C MET A 192 -36.01 -23.59 -16.15
N VAL A 193 -35.37 -22.43 -16.25
CA VAL A 193 -34.66 -21.81 -15.12
C VAL A 193 -35.68 -21.02 -14.31
N GLU A 194 -36.14 -21.64 -13.24
CA GLU A 194 -37.01 -21.08 -12.22
C GLU A 194 -36.24 -19.97 -11.46
N ALA A 195 -36.72 -18.73 -11.57
CA ALA A 195 -36.20 -17.60 -10.81
C ALA A 195 -36.61 -17.75 -9.35
N LYS A 196 -35.67 -18.18 -8.50
CA LYS A 196 -35.87 -18.24 -7.06
C LYS A 196 -35.50 -16.89 -6.45
N GLU A 197 -36.52 -16.09 -6.15
CA GLU A 197 -36.41 -14.92 -5.28
C GLU A 197 -36.00 -15.41 -3.88
N GLY A 198 -34.79 -15.04 -3.47
CA GLY A 198 -34.24 -15.35 -2.16
C GLY A 198 -34.58 -14.26 -1.17
N GLU A 199 -35.35 -14.63 -0.16
CA GLU A 199 -35.81 -13.83 0.96
C GLU A 199 -34.66 -13.20 1.76
N ASP A 200 -34.85 -11.94 2.11
CA ASP A 200 -33.99 -11.10 2.94
C ASP A 200 -34.28 -11.43 4.42
N GLU A 201 -33.63 -12.46 4.97
CA GLU A 201 -33.68 -12.77 6.40
C GLU A 201 -32.79 -11.80 7.19
N GLY A 202 -33.43 -10.74 7.68
CA GLY A 202 -32.87 -9.80 8.64
C GLY A 202 -32.41 -10.50 9.92
N THR A 203 -31.09 -10.51 10.14
CA THR A 203 -30.51 -10.95 11.41
C THR A 203 -30.71 -9.85 12.47
N PRO A 204 -31.38 -10.12 13.60
CA PRO A 204 -31.52 -9.14 14.67
C PRO A 204 -30.17 -8.86 15.33
N ARG A 205 -29.78 -7.57 15.38
CA ARG A 205 -28.65 -7.09 16.19
C ARG A 205 -28.95 -7.36 17.66
N ALA A 206 -28.07 -8.11 18.32
CA ALA A 206 -28.04 -8.21 19.76
C ALA A 206 -27.73 -6.82 20.37
N SER A 207 -28.64 -6.33 21.20
CA SER A 207 -28.48 -5.13 22.02
C SER A 207 -27.40 -5.38 23.07
N VAL A 208 -26.38 -4.53 23.07
CA VAL A 208 -25.27 -4.49 24.03
C VAL A 208 -25.73 -3.64 25.23
N GLU A 209 -26.49 -4.21 26.16
CA GLU A 209 -26.93 -3.48 27.37
C GLU A 209 -26.70 -4.21 28.71
N ASP A 210 -26.05 -5.38 28.75
CA ASP A 210 -26.09 -6.23 29.95
C ASP A 210 -24.76 -6.43 30.71
N GLU A 211 -23.75 -5.56 30.54
CA GLU A 211 -22.44 -5.72 31.21
C GLU A 211 -22.19 -4.79 32.42
N SER A 212 -23.13 -3.91 32.77
CA SER A 212 -22.99 -2.98 33.93
C SER A 212 -23.43 -3.54 35.30
N ALA A 213 -23.92 -4.79 35.38
CA ALA A 213 -24.48 -5.33 36.63
C ALA A 213 -23.53 -6.25 37.45
N ARG A 214 -22.25 -6.38 37.10
CA ARG A 214 -21.32 -7.32 37.76
C ARG A 214 -20.30 -6.72 38.74
N LEU A 215 -20.47 -5.46 39.16
CA LEU A 215 -19.54 -4.81 40.11
C LEU A 215 -20.21 -4.24 41.35
N LEU A 216 -21.14 -4.98 41.95
CA LEU A 216 -21.57 -4.80 43.34
C LEU A 216 -21.40 -6.08 44.15
#